data_AF-A0A3P1BSN2-F1
#
_entry.id   AF-A0A3P1BSN2-F1
#
_cell.length_a   1.000
_cell.length_b   1.000
_cell.length_c   1.000
_cell.angle_alpha   90.00
_cell.angle_beta   90.00
_cell.angle_gamma   90.00
#
_symmetry.space_group_name_H-M   'P 1'
#
loop_
_entity.id
_entity.type
_entity.pdbx_description
1 polymer ?
#
loop_
_entity_poly.entity_id
_entity_poly.type
_entity_poly.pdbx_seq_one_letter_code
_entity_poly.pdbx_strand_id
1 'polypeptide(L)'
;MLVDYYRKLNYYKQLIPNTIENKNLLEGLKKHGFIISNLSPIKDIIRAYKNQESLINMPQYKEARIEYLKLTGNNTKNADIKWYSLFEGPKSVKWLAMRINRFDLHEFYYKIWSNQTHGTDLSTKVLISGDDGNGAVVQLRNMEEAQSIAELTIMFSLVIFNLMMSKTISMHKKEYAEWFLWYRDKHRNPIAQPIK
;
A
#
# COMPACT_ATOMS: atom_id res chain seq x y z
N MET A 1 3.78 -3.25 8.83
CA MET A 1 4.77 -4.32 9.11
C MET A 1 4.22 -5.35 10.10
N LEU A 2 4.09 -5.08 11.41
CA LEU A 2 3.54 -6.08 12.37
C LEU A 2 2.06 -6.44 12.12
N VAL A 3 1.22 -5.45 11.82
CA VAL A 3 -0.20 -5.68 11.50
C VAL A 3 -0.36 -6.62 10.30
N ASP A 4 0.49 -6.47 9.29
CA ASP A 4 0.46 -7.31 8.08
C ASP A 4 0.90 -8.74 8.39
N TYR A 5 1.84 -8.91 9.33
CA TYR A 5 2.23 -10.21 9.86
C TYR A 5 1.06 -10.92 10.56
N TYR A 6 0.27 -10.19 11.34
CA TYR A 6 -0.95 -10.74 11.94
C TYR A 6 -2.02 -11.09 10.91
N ARG A 7 -2.24 -10.24 9.90
CA ARG A 7 -3.15 -10.55 8.78
C ARG A 7 -2.75 -11.86 8.09
N LYS A 8 -1.45 -11.99 7.79
CA LYS A 8 -0.88 -13.17 7.14
C LYS A 8 -0.98 -14.42 8.04
N LEU A 9 -0.73 -14.29 9.33
CA LEU A 9 -0.90 -15.38 10.30
C LEU A 9 -2.36 -15.86 10.36
N ASN A 10 -3.31 -14.93 10.46
CA ASN A 10 -4.74 -15.24 10.50
C ASN A 10 -5.21 -15.90 9.20
N TYR A 11 -4.72 -15.42 8.05
CA TYR A 11 -4.95 -16.06 6.76
C TYR A 11 -4.42 -17.50 6.73
N TYR A 12 -3.19 -17.74 7.19
CA TYR A 12 -2.64 -19.09 7.27
C TYR A 12 -3.45 -20.00 8.20
N LYS A 13 -3.92 -19.47 9.33
CA LYS A 13 -4.76 -20.23 10.27
C LYS A 13 -6.03 -20.77 9.60
N GLN A 14 -6.67 -19.97 8.75
CA GLN A 14 -7.87 -20.37 7.98
C GLN A 14 -7.58 -21.46 6.92
N LEU A 15 -6.33 -21.59 6.49
CA LEU A 15 -5.92 -22.54 5.45
C LEU A 15 -5.33 -23.84 6.01
N ILE A 16 -5.05 -23.91 7.32
CA ILE A 16 -4.60 -25.17 7.95
C ILE A 16 -5.79 -26.12 8.03
N PRO A 17 -5.72 -27.33 7.42
CA PRO A 17 -6.83 -28.28 7.42
C PRO A 17 -7.29 -28.63 8.84
N ASN A 18 -8.58 -28.92 8.99
CA ASN A 18 -9.22 -29.41 10.22
C ASN A 18 -9.22 -28.45 11.42
N THR A 19 -8.77 -27.20 11.27
CA THR A 19 -8.94 -26.16 12.29
C THR A 19 -10.38 -25.62 12.31
N ILE A 20 -10.80 -25.00 13.41
CA ILE A 20 -12.11 -24.35 13.52
C ILE A 20 -12.24 -23.25 12.46
N GLU A 21 -11.18 -22.46 12.27
CA GLU A 21 -11.13 -21.40 11.28
C GLU A 21 -11.26 -21.92 9.84
N ASN A 22 -10.63 -23.04 9.53
CA ASN A 22 -10.77 -23.69 8.23
C ASN A 22 -12.18 -24.22 7.99
N LYS A 23 -12.80 -24.84 8.99
CA LYS A 23 -14.20 -25.29 8.90
C LYS A 23 -15.14 -24.11 8.65
N ASN A 24 -14.98 -23.01 9.39
CA ASN A 24 -15.77 -21.79 9.20
C ASN A 24 -15.60 -21.21 7.79
N LEU A 25 -14.36 -21.18 7.28
CA LEU A 25 -14.08 -20.73 5.90
C LEU A 25 -14.78 -21.63 4.88
N LEU A 26 -14.67 -22.95 5.01
CA LEU A 26 -15.29 -23.91 4.10
C LEU A 26 -16.82 -23.86 4.15
N GLU A 27 -17.43 -23.66 5.32
CA GLU A 27 -18.87 -23.45 5.46
C GLU A 27 -19.32 -22.15 4.76
N GLY A 28 -18.59 -21.06 4.93
CA GLY A 28 -18.84 -19.80 4.23
C GLY A 28 -18.76 -19.96 2.71
N LEU A 29 -17.74 -20.68 2.23
CA LEU A 29 -17.58 -21.00 0.81
C LEU A 29 -18.69 -21.93 0.29
N LYS A 30 -19.17 -22.90 1.08
CA LYS A 30 -20.32 -23.74 0.66
C LYS A 30 -21.61 -22.91 0.53
N LYS A 31 -21.80 -21.93 1.42
CA LYS A 31 -23.01 -21.11 1.45
C LYS A 31 -23.05 -20.05 0.34
N HIS A 32 -21.89 -19.52 -0.05
CA HIS A 32 -21.79 -18.34 -0.94
C HIS A 32 -20.79 -18.47 -2.10
N GLY A 33 -20.00 -19.53 -2.13
CA GLY A 33 -18.94 -19.77 -3.11
C GLY A 33 -19.47 -20.38 -4.40
N PHE A 34 -20.20 -19.57 -5.19
CA PHE A 34 -20.57 -19.96 -6.56
C PHE A 34 -19.36 -19.96 -7.51
N ILE A 35 -18.28 -19.25 -7.14
CA ILE A 35 -17.12 -18.97 -7.99
C ILE A 35 -15.86 -19.74 -7.52
N ILE A 36 -15.71 -19.94 -6.21
CA ILE A 36 -14.54 -20.62 -5.62
C ILE A 36 -15.01 -21.96 -5.07
N SER A 37 -14.84 -23.00 -5.88
CA SER A 37 -15.23 -24.37 -5.52
C SER A 37 -14.15 -25.10 -4.70
N ASN A 38 -12.88 -24.71 -4.84
CA ASN A 38 -11.75 -25.29 -4.13
C ASN A 38 -10.70 -24.24 -3.79
N LEU A 39 -10.05 -24.39 -2.64
CA LEU A 39 -8.87 -23.60 -2.26
C LEU A 39 -7.62 -24.30 -2.81
N SER A 40 -6.77 -23.57 -3.53
CA SER A 40 -5.47 -24.10 -3.93
C SER A 40 -4.63 -24.41 -2.69
N PRO A 41 -4.08 -25.62 -2.56
CA PRO A 41 -3.27 -25.97 -1.41
C PRO A 41 -2.00 -25.13 -1.38
N ILE A 42 -1.75 -24.45 -0.26
CA ILE A 42 -0.46 -23.77 -0.03
C ILE A 42 0.55 -24.83 0.44
N LYS A 43 1.62 -25.01 -0.32
CA LYS A 43 2.73 -25.89 0.04
C LYS A 43 3.31 -25.46 1.40
N ASP A 44 3.50 -26.43 2.30
CA ASP A 44 4.10 -26.25 3.62
C ASP A 44 3.40 -25.19 4.50
N ILE A 45 2.07 -25.07 4.43
CA ILE A 45 1.28 -24.06 5.18
C ILE A 45 1.57 -24.07 6.69
N ILE A 46 1.80 -25.25 7.28
CA ILE A 46 2.14 -25.41 8.70
C ILE A 46 3.50 -24.74 9.00
N ARG A 47 4.50 -24.91 8.12
CA ARG A 47 5.81 -24.25 8.27
C ARG A 47 5.65 -22.74 8.10
N ALA A 48 4.89 -22.29 7.11
CA ALA A 48 4.64 -20.87 6.88
C ALA A 48 3.95 -20.21 8.09
N TYR A 49 2.97 -20.90 8.68
CA TYR A 49 2.31 -20.49 9.92
C TYR A 49 3.31 -20.35 11.08
N LYS A 50 4.11 -21.40 11.35
CA LYS A 50 5.11 -21.38 12.44
C LYS A 50 6.15 -20.29 12.26
N ASN A 51 6.63 -20.07 11.03
CA ASN A 51 7.57 -18.99 10.73
C ASN A 51 6.95 -17.62 11.03
N GLN A 52 5.70 -17.43 10.62
CA GLN A 52 4.97 -16.19 10.85
C GLN A 52 4.70 -15.95 12.34
N GLU A 53 4.35 -17.01 13.08
CA GLU A 53 4.13 -17.01 14.54
C GLU A 53 5.43 -16.68 15.30
N SER A 54 6.55 -17.28 14.91
CA SER A 54 7.87 -16.94 15.47
C SER A 54 8.20 -15.46 15.25
N LEU A 55 7.95 -14.96 14.03
CA LEU A 55 8.28 -13.60 13.65
C LEU A 55 7.48 -12.55 14.44
N ILE A 56 6.17 -12.76 14.68
CA ILE A 56 5.38 -11.83 15.52
C ILE A 56 5.77 -11.87 16.99
N ASN A 57 6.44 -12.95 17.42
CA ASN A 57 6.86 -13.15 18.81
C ASN A 57 8.27 -12.65 19.09
N MET A 58 9.00 -12.16 18.08
CA MET A 58 10.33 -11.59 18.27
C MET A 58 10.33 -10.44 19.28
N PRO A 59 11.37 -10.32 20.15
CA PRO A 59 11.42 -9.29 21.18
C PRO A 59 11.23 -7.85 20.66
N GLN A 60 11.76 -7.53 19.47
CA GLN A 60 11.63 -6.18 18.89
C GLN A 60 10.18 -5.76 18.59
N TYR A 61 9.23 -6.71 18.52
CA TYR A 61 7.83 -6.41 18.27
C TYR A 61 6.97 -6.40 19.54
N LYS A 62 7.56 -6.60 20.72
CA LYS A 62 6.81 -6.76 21.99
C LYS A 62 5.80 -5.63 22.24
N GLU A 63 6.23 -4.37 22.09
CA GLU A 63 5.37 -3.21 22.36
C GLU A 63 4.24 -3.08 21.33
N ALA A 64 4.58 -3.12 20.04
CA ALA A 64 3.61 -3.07 18.96
C ALA A 64 2.62 -4.26 19.03
N ARG A 65 3.06 -5.42 19.53
CA ARG A 65 2.21 -6.58 19.77
C ARG A 65 1.20 -6.33 20.88
N ILE A 66 1.63 -5.76 22.01
CA ILE A 66 0.75 -5.39 23.12
C ILE A 66 -0.33 -4.42 22.62
N GLU A 67 0.07 -3.38 21.89
CA GLU A 67 -0.85 -2.39 21.33
C GLU A 67 -1.83 -3.02 20.31
N TYR A 68 -1.34 -3.88 19.42
CA TYR A 68 -2.19 -4.61 18.47
C TYR A 68 -3.23 -5.50 19.18
N LEU A 69 -2.81 -6.24 20.21
CA LEU A 69 -3.69 -7.11 20.98
C LEU A 69 -4.71 -6.32 21.81
N LYS A 70 -4.33 -5.14 22.33
CA LYS A 70 -5.25 -4.21 23.00
C LYS A 70 -6.37 -3.76 22.06
N LEU A 71 -6.04 -3.43 20.81
CA LEU A 71 -7.02 -2.99 19.82
C LEU A 71 -7.92 -4.12 19.31
N THR A 72 -7.39 -5.34 19.14
CA THR A 72 -8.18 -6.51 18.68
C THR A 72 -8.98 -7.19 19.79
N GLY A 73 -8.50 -7.14 21.04
CA GLY A 73 -9.13 -7.78 22.20
C GLY A 73 -10.47 -7.14 22.62
N ASN A 74 -10.69 -5.86 22.31
CA ASN A 74 -11.91 -5.12 22.66
C ASN A 74 -13.12 -5.42 21.73
N ASN A 75 -13.33 -6.69 21.37
CA ASN A 75 -14.51 -7.19 20.64
C ASN A 75 -14.70 -6.75 19.18
N THR A 76 -13.71 -6.12 18.54
CA THR A 76 -13.75 -5.92 17.08
C THR A 76 -13.17 -7.13 16.37
N LYS A 77 -13.86 -8.27 16.44
CA LYS A 77 -13.44 -9.56 15.84
C LYS A 77 -13.12 -9.51 14.33
N ASN A 78 -13.40 -8.40 13.64
CA ASN A 78 -13.12 -8.18 12.22
C ASN A 78 -12.62 -6.76 11.89
N ALA A 79 -12.09 -5.99 12.85
CA ALA A 79 -11.53 -4.69 12.49
C ALA A 79 -10.29 -4.88 11.62
N ASP A 80 -10.33 -4.38 10.39
CA ASP A 80 -9.18 -4.28 9.51
C ASP A 80 -8.24 -3.17 10.02
N ILE A 81 -7.58 -3.45 11.14
CA ILE A 81 -6.64 -2.54 11.81
C ILE A 81 -5.56 -2.16 10.80
N LYS A 82 -5.27 -0.87 10.70
CA LYS A 82 -4.22 -0.35 9.84
C LYS A 82 -2.96 -0.15 10.69
N TRP A 83 -1.78 -0.37 10.12
CA TRP A 83 -0.53 -0.23 10.90
C TRP A 83 -0.36 1.17 11.49
N TYR A 84 -0.84 2.19 10.79
CA TYR A 84 -0.77 3.59 11.22
C TYR A 84 -1.81 3.95 12.29
N SER A 85 -2.74 3.05 12.65
CA SER A 85 -3.71 3.29 13.73
C SER A 85 -3.24 2.77 15.09
N LEU A 86 -2.09 2.09 15.14
CA LEU A 86 -1.45 1.71 16.40
C LEU A 86 -1.00 2.97 17.17
N PHE A 87 -0.94 2.88 18.50
CA PHE A 87 -0.45 3.94 19.39
C PHE A 87 -1.25 5.23 19.23
N GLU A 88 -2.58 5.10 19.27
CA GLU A 88 -3.51 6.23 19.07
C GLU A 88 -3.24 6.99 17.76
N GLY A 89 -2.84 6.21 16.76
CA GLY A 89 -2.54 6.70 15.44
C GLY A 89 -3.79 7.07 14.64
N PRO A 90 -3.61 7.72 13.47
CA PRO A 90 -4.69 8.06 12.55
C PRO A 90 -5.60 6.87 12.18
N LYS A 91 -6.89 7.15 11.95
CA LYS A 91 -7.86 6.12 11.54
C LYS A 91 -7.93 5.88 10.03
N SER A 92 -7.31 6.76 9.23
CA SER A 92 -7.24 6.59 7.78
C SER A 92 -5.98 7.24 7.19
N VAL A 93 -5.67 6.91 5.93
CA VAL A 93 -4.55 7.50 5.18
C VAL A 93 -4.71 9.03 5.07
N LYS A 94 -5.93 9.54 4.90
CA LYS A 94 -6.22 10.98 4.92
C LYS A 94 -5.80 11.63 6.23
N TRP A 95 -6.22 11.06 7.36
CA TRP A 95 -5.87 11.57 8.69
C TRP A 95 -4.37 11.45 8.96
N LEU A 96 -3.72 10.40 8.46
CA LEU A 96 -2.27 10.25 8.52
C LEU A 96 -1.57 11.38 7.77
N ALA A 97 -2.00 11.64 6.54
CA ALA A 97 -1.48 12.71 5.70
C ALA A 97 -1.64 14.09 6.36
N MET A 98 -2.81 14.36 6.96
CA MET A 98 -3.03 15.60 7.73
C MET A 98 -2.09 15.69 8.93
N ARG A 99 -1.93 14.60 9.71
CA ARG A 99 -1.07 14.58 10.90
C ARG A 99 0.41 14.83 10.58
N ILE A 100 0.88 14.42 9.41
CA ILE A 100 2.27 14.66 8.96
C ILE A 100 2.43 15.91 8.09
N ASN A 101 1.41 16.77 8.00
CA ASN A 101 1.38 17.96 7.15
C ASN A 101 1.74 17.65 5.67
N ARG A 102 1.17 16.56 5.15
CA ARG A 102 1.28 16.12 3.75
C ARG A 102 -0.08 15.81 3.13
N PHE A 103 -1.09 16.59 3.47
CA PHE A 103 -2.44 16.43 2.93
C PHE A 103 -2.50 16.66 1.41
N ASP A 104 -1.62 17.50 0.89
CA ASP A 104 -1.34 17.68 -0.54
C ASP A 104 -1.05 16.33 -1.23
N LEU A 105 -0.15 15.51 -0.67
CA LEU A 105 0.18 14.21 -1.25
C LEU A 105 -1.02 13.26 -1.27
N HIS A 106 -1.91 13.38 -0.29
CA HIS A 106 -3.12 12.58 -0.24
C HIS A 106 -4.09 12.98 -1.36
N GLU A 107 -4.43 14.27 -1.46
CA GLU A 107 -5.45 14.72 -2.42
C GLU A 107 -4.98 14.65 -3.87
N PHE A 108 -3.73 15.02 -4.16
CA PHE A 108 -3.24 15.12 -5.53
C PHE A 108 -2.66 13.82 -6.09
N TYR A 109 -2.24 12.87 -5.25
CA TYR A 109 -1.63 11.62 -5.72
C TYR A 109 -2.36 10.40 -5.20
N TYR A 110 -2.37 10.20 -3.88
CA TYR A 110 -2.88 8.97 -3.29
C TYR A 110 -4.33 8.68 -3.69
N LYS A 111 -5.21 9.69 -3.58
CA LYS A 111 -6.63 9.56 -3.90
C LYS A 111 -6.88 9.17 -5.36
N ILE A 112 -6.13 9.77 -6.29
CA ILE A 112 -6.28 9.50 -7.73
C ILE A 112 -5.87 8.05 -8.02
N TRP A 113 -4.71 7.63 -7.51
CA TRP A 113 -4.18 6.29 -7.73
C TRP A 113 -4.98 5.21 -7.01
N SER A 114 -5.46 5.48 -5.80
CA SER A 114 -6.30 4.51 -5.08
C SER A 114 -7.63 4.29 -5.80
N ASN A 115 -8.22 5.34 -6.37
CA ASN A 115 -9.49 5.25 -7.09
C ASN A 115 -9.38 4.37 -8.35
N GLN A 116 -8.29 4.49 -9.11
CA GLN A 116 -8.02 3.69 -10.32
C GLN A 116 -7.95 2.18 -10.04
N THR A 117 -7.70 1.76 -8.80
CA THR A 117 -7.66 0.34 -8.42
C THR A 117 -9.02 -0.26 -8.08
N HIS A 118 -10.07 0.55 -7.97
CA HIS A 118 -11.42 0.08 -7.66
C HIS A 118 -12.21 -0.23 -8.94
N GLY A 119 -12.94 -1.35 -8.95
CA GLY A 119 -13.73 -1.80 -10.10
C GLY A 119 -14.83 -0.82 -10.56
N THR A 120 -15.09 0.24 -9.82
CA THR A 120 -15.95 1.36 -10.23
C THR A 120 -15.36 2.19 -11.38
N ASP A 121 -14.05 2.13 -11.62
CA ASP A 121 -13.41 2.82 -12.75
C ASP A 121 -13.57 2.07 -14.08
N LEU A 122 -14.18 0.87 -14.06
CA LEU A 122 -14.44 0.10 -15.26
C LEU A 122 -15.31 0.88 -16.26
N SER A 123 -16.29 1.63 -15.76
CA SER A 123 -17.23 2.40 -16.57
C SER A 123 -16.75 3.82 -16.91
N THR A 124 -15.76 4.36 -16.19
CA THR A 124 -15.34 5.77 -16.32
C THR A 124 -13.98 5.95 -17.00
N LYS A 125 -13.11 4.94 -16.97
CA LYS A 125 -11.74 5.04 -17.51
C LYS A 125 -11.26 3.82 -18.29
N VAL A 126 -11.85 2.65 -18.03
CA VAL A 126 -11.44 1.41 -18.71
C VAL A 126 -12.21 1.22 -20.01
N LEU A 127 -13.51 1.55 -20.05
CA LEU A 127 -14.28 1.55 -21.30
C LEU A 127 -14.20 2.92 -21.96
N ILE A 128 -13.56 2.98 -23.13
CA ILE A 128 -13.50 4.17 -23.98
C ILE A 128 -14.29 3.92 -25.26
N SER A 129 -14.92 4.95 -25.81
CA SER A 129 -15.52 4.86 -27.15
C SER A 129 -14.43 5.05 -28.20
N GLY A 130 -14.34 4.12 -29.14
CA GLY A 130 -13.57 4.27 -30.37
C GLY A 130 -14.29 5.22 -31.34
N ASP A 131 -13.53 5.76 -32.29
CA ASP A 131 -14.03 6.69 -33.30
C ASP A 131 -15.08 6.05 -34.24
N ASP A 132 -15.16 4.73 -34.26
CA ASP A 132 -16.15 3.92 -34.99
C ASP A 132 -17.45 3.66 -34.20
N GLY A 133 -17.56 4.22 -32.99
CA GLY A 133 -18.69 4.02 -32.09
C GLY A 133 -18.67 2.70 -31.32
N ASN A 134 -17.63 1.87 -31.47
CA ASN A 134 -17.44 0.66 -30.67
C ASN A 134 -16.75 0.98 -29.34
N GLY A 135 -17.02 0.17 -28.31
CA GLY A 135 -16.30 0.28 -27.04
C GLY A 135 -14.95 -0.45 -27.09
N ALA A 136 -13.89 0.19 -26.63
CA ALA A 136 -12.59 -0.44 -26.39
C ALA A 136 -12.26 -0.43 -24.90
N VAL A 137 -11.46 -1.42 -24.49
CA VAL A 137 -10.95 -1.54 -23.13
C VAL A 137 -9.52 -1.01 -23.08
N VAL A 138 -9.30 0.06 -22.31
CA VAL A 138 -7.96 0.60 -22.04
C VAL A 138 -7.14 -0.48 -21.34
N GLN A 139 -5.95 -0.76 -21.89
CA GLN A 139 -5.06 -1.75 -21.32
C GLN A 139 -4.58 -1.31 -19.92
N LEU A 140 -4.39 -2.27 -19.02
CA LEU A 140 -3.83 -2.04 -17.67
C LEU A 140 -2.47 -1.33 -17.67
N ARG A 141 -1.79 -1.25 -18.82
CA ARG A 141 -0.49 -0.59 -19.01
C ARG A 141 -0.57 0.42 -20.14
N ASN A 142 -1.43 1.42 -19.98
CA ASN A 142 -1.45 2.56 -20.90
C ASN A 142 -0.16 3.37 -20.75
N MET A 143 0.60 3.54 -21.83
CA MET A 143 1.86 4.28 -21.84
C MET A 143 1.66 5.80 -21.79
N GLU A 144 0.45 6.32 -22.01
CA GLU A 144 0.15 7.76 -21.95
C GLU A 144 0.53 8.39 -20.59
N GLU A 145 0.37 7.64 -19.50
CA GLU A 145 0.72 8.12 -18.15
C GLU A 145 2.19 7.85 -17.78
N ALA A 146 2.95 7.13 -18.61
CA ALA A 146 4.29 6.66 -18.26
C ALA A 146 5.26 7.82 -17.96
N GLN A 147 5.20 8.90 -18.74
CA GLN A 147 6.02 10.09 -18.52
C GLN A 147 5.70 10.73 -17.16
N SER A 148 4.43 11.01 -16.89
CA SER A 148 3.98 11.59 -15.61
C SER A 148 4.36 10.71 -14.42
N ILE A 149 4.22 9.39 -14.54
CA ILE A 149 4.65 8.43 -13.50
C ILE A 149 6.16 8.50 -13.28
N ALA A 150 6.97 8.58 -14.34
CA ALA A 150 8.42 8.69 -14.24
C ALA A 150 8.83 10.01 -13.55
N GLU A 151 8.23 11.13 -13.94
CA GLU A 151 8.48 12.45 -13.34
C GLU A 151 8.13 12.47 -11.84
N LEU A 152 6.98 11.90 -11.47
CA LEU A 152 6.58 11.77 -10.07
C LEU A 152 7.52 10.85 -9.29
N THR A 153 7.95 9.75 -9.90
CA THR A 153 8.91 8.81 -9.28
C THR A 153 10.24 9.51 -8.98
N ILE A 154 10.77 10.29 -9.92
CA ILE A 154 11.98 11.11 -9.75
C ILE A 154 11.75 12.11 -8.61
N MET A 155 10.63 12.84 -8.63
CA MET A 155 10.32 13.85 -7.62
C MET A 155 10.24 13.24 -6.20
N PHE A 156 9.52 12.12 -6.03
CA PHE A 156 9.46 11.43 -4.75
C PHE A 156 10.81 10.87 -4.31
N SER A 157 11.61 10.34 -5.24
CA SER A 157 12.95 9.84 -4.95
C SER A 157 13.84 10.96 -4.41
N LEU A 158 13.80 12.15 -5.00
CA LEU A 158 14.54 13.32 -4.52
C LEU A 158 14.09 13.76 -3.13
N VAL A 159 12.77 13.78 -2.86
CA VAL A 159 12.23 14.12 -1.55
C VAL A 159 12.66 13.12 -0.47
N ILE A 160 12.56 11.82 -0.77
CA ILE A 160 12.96 10.74 0.15
C ILE A 160 14.47 10.82 0.41
N PHE A 161 15.27 11.01 -0.64
CA PHE A 161 16.71 11.10 -0.51
C PHE A 161 17.12 12.31 0.33
N ASN A 162 16.53 13.49 0.10
CA ASN A 162 16.74 14.66 0.95
C ASN A 162 16.37 14.39 2.42
N LEU A 163 15.24 13.72 2.66
CA LEU A 163 14.81 13.35 4.01
C LEU A 163 15.84 12.42 4.66
N MET A 164 16.29 11.38 3.96
CA MET A 164 17.33 10.46 4.42
C MET A 164 18.65 11.18 4.73
N MET A 165 19.14 12.04 3.84
CA MET A 165 20.36 12.81 4.06
C MET A 165 20.23 13.72 5.28
N SER A 166 19.08 14.37 5.46
CA SER A 166 18.85 15.26 6.59
C SER A 166 18.75 14.56 7.95
N LYS A 167 18.34 13.29 7.98
CA LYS A 167 18.06 12.55 9.22
C LYS A 167 19.12 11.51 9.58
N THR A 168 19.72 10.88 8.58
CA THR A 168 20.59 9.70 8.76
C THR A 168 22.05 10.01 8.44
N ILE A 169 22.31 10.88 7.46
CA ILE A 169 23.67 11.12 6.93
C ILE A 169 23.94 12.63 6.84
N SER A 170 23.81 13.32 7.97
CA SER A 170 23.88 14.78 8.03
C SER A 170 25.25 15.35 7.60
N MET A 171 26.32 14.56 7.70
CA MET A 171 27.68 14.95 7.30
C MET A 171 27.81 15.27 5.80
N HIS A 172 26.95 14.68 4.95
CA HIS A 172 27.01 14.87 3.50
C HIS A 172 25.93 15.83 2.97
N LYS A 173 25.32 16.62 3.87
CA LYS A 173 24.21 17.52 3.51
C LYS A 173 24.64 18.61 2.53
N LYS A 174 25.90 19.07 2.62
CA LYS A 174 26.42 20.14 1.76
C LYS A 174 26.62 19.63 0.34
N GLU A 175 27.31 18.50 0.18
CA GLU A 175 27.55 17.85 -1.10
C GLU A 175 26.23 17.49 -1.79
N TYR A 176 25.25 17.00 -1.02
CA TYR A 176 23.92 16.75 -1.55
C TYR A 176 23.20 18.02 -2.01
N ALA A 177 23.28 19.11 -1.24
CA ALA A 177 22.66 20.37 -1.62
C ALA A 177 23.28 20.92 -2.92
N GLU A 178 24.61 20.85 -3.06
CA GLU A 178 25.32 21.24 -4.28
C GLU A 178 24.90 20.38 -5.48
N TRP A 179 24.86 19.06 -5.31
CA TRP A 179 24.38 18.14 -6.34
C TRP A 179 22.92 18.42 -6.73
N PHE A 180 22.04 18.65 -5.76
CA PHE A 180 20.63 18.89 -6.02
C PHE A 180 20.41 20.19 -6.79
N LEU A 181 21.15 21.26 -6.45
CA LEU A 181 21.11 22.52 -7.18
C LEU A 181 21.56 22.34 -8.63
N TRP A 182 22.66 21.60 -8.86
CA TRP A 182 23.12 21.25 -10.20
C TRP A 182 22.08 20.42 -10.97
N TYR A 183 21.54 19.36 -10.36
CA TYR A 183 20.55 18.49 -11.00
C TYR A 183 19.29 19.27 -11.41
N ARG A 184 18.79 20.12 -10.50
CA ARG A 184 17.64 20.97 -10.76
C ARG A 184 17.89 21.90 -11.95
N ASP A 185 19.04 22.55 -11.98
CA ASP A 185 19.41 23.48 -13.05
C ASP A 185 19.52 22.78 -14.41
N LYS A 186 20.16 21.61 -14.46
CA LYS A 186 20.40 20.87 -15.71
C LYS A 186 19.20 20.09 -16.23
N HIS A 187 18.35 19.57 -15.35
CA HIS A 187 17.35 18.57 -15.73
C HIS A 187 15.91 18.95 -15.39
N ARG A 188 15.70 19.93 -14.50
CA ARG A 188 14.35 20.25 -13.99
C ARG A 188 13.88 21.68 -14.30
N ASN A 189 14.68 22.49 -15.00
CA ASN A 189 14.29 23.81 -15.46
C ASN A 189 13.74 23.75 -16.91
N PRO A 190 12.42 23.74 -17.10
CA PRO A 190 11.81 24.19 -18.35
C PRO A 190 11.15 25.57 -18.25
N ILE A 191 11.49 26.40 -17.24
CA ILE A 191 10.86 27.72 -17.04
C ILE A 191 11.83 28.85 -17.40
N ALA A 192 12.12 29.00 -18.70
CA ALA A 192 12.65 30.24 -19.29
C ALA A 192 12.47 30.35 -20.81
N GLN A 193 11.67 29.49 -21.46
CA GLN A 193 11.28 29.71 -22.85
C GLN A 193 9.87 30.31 -22.83
N PRO A 194 9.70 31.62 -23.07
CA PRO A 194 8.37 32.15 -23.29
C PRO A 194 7.76 31.41 -24.47
N ILE A 195 6.50 31.00 -24.30
CA ILE A 195 5.68 30.49 -25.39
C ILE A 195 5.68 31.58 -26.47
N LYS A 196 6.29 31.30 -27.61
CA LYS A 196 6.21 32.14 -28.82
C LYS A 196 4.90 31.88 -29.53
#